data_AF-A0A7C7AUB4-F1
#
_entry.id   AF-A0A7C7AUB4-F1
#
_cell.length_a   1.000
_cell.length_b   1.000
_cell.length_c   1.000
_cell.angle_alpha   90.00
_cell.angle_beta   90.00
_cell.angle_gamma   90.00
#
_symmetry.space_group_name_H-M   'P 1'
#
loop_
_entity.id
_entity.type
_entity.pdbx_description
1 polymer ?
#
loop_
_entity_poly.entity_id
_entity_poly.type
_entity_poly.pdbx_seq_one_letter_code
_entity_poly.pdbx_strand_id
1 'polypeptide(L)' 'MLMCPIGTIGHAVRPGDTLWTIARRFNTTVRAIMLVNPGINPNNLRIGQIICVPQFFPGR' A
#
# COMPACT_ATOMS: atom_id res chain seq x y z
N MET A 1 8.21 -8.29 13.48
CA MET A 1 8.22 -8.01 12.03
C MET A 1 6.79 -8.13 11.55
N LEU A 2 6.09 -7.02 11.35
CA LEU A 2 4.72 -7.04 10.85
C LEU A 2 4.76 -7.45 9.38
N MET A 3 4.42 -8.71 9.12
CA MET A 3 4.23 -9.21 7.77
C MET A 3 2.90 -8.67 7.27
N CYS A 4 2.92 -8.08 6.08
CA CYS A 4 1.69 -7.67 5.41
C CYS A 4 0.74 -8.88 5.24
N PRO A 5 -0.58 -8.71 5.32
CA PRO A 5 -1.54 -9.80 5.20
C PRO A 5 -1.36 -10.62 3.91
N ILE A 6 -1.76 -11.89 3.94
CA ILE A 6 -1.77 -12.75 2.76
C ILE A 6 -2.59 -12.07 1.64
N GLY A 7 -2.06 -12.06 0.42
CA GLY A 7 -2.66 -11.35 -0.72
C GLY A 7 -2.23 -9.87 -0.84
N THR A 8 -1.26 -9.43 -0.05
CA THR A 8 -0.68 -8.09 -0.16
C THR A 8 0.85 -8.15 -0.28
N ILE A 9 1.44 -7.12 -0.90
CA ILE A 9 2.90 -6.91 -0.95
C ILE A 9 3.27 -5.74 -0.05
N GLY A 10 4.36 -5.87 0.70
CA GLY A 10 4.98 -4.75 1.40
C GLY A 10 5.75 -3.83 0.45
N HIS A 11 5.32 -2.58 0.33
CA HIS A 11 6.03 -1.52 -0.37
C HIS A 11 6.68 -0.56 0.63
N ALA A 12 8.01 -0.43 0.58
CA ALA A 12 8.72 0.59 1.35
C ALA A 12 8.58 1.95 0.66
N VAL A 13 7.97 2.92 1.34
CA VAL A 13 7.76 4.29 0.84
C VAL A 13 9.07 4.91 0.41
N ARG A 14 9.10 5.47 -0.80
CA ARG A 14 10.23 6.19 -1.40
C ARG A 14 9.96 7.70 -1.44
N PRO A 15 11.00 8.53 -1.60
CA PRO A 15 10.81 9.96 -1.84
C PRO A 15 9.83 10.21 -2.99
N GLY A 16 8.81 11.04 -2.75
CA GLY A 16 7.77 11.37 -3.73
C GLY A 16 6.61 10.38 -3.84
N ASP A 17 6.61 9.27 -3.08
CA ASP A 17 5.46 8.38 -3.04
C ASP A 17 4.26 9.04 -2.32
N THR A 18 3.08 8.79 -2.89
CA THR A 18 1.77 9.05 -2.27
C THR A 18 0.96 7.76 -2.35
N LEU A 19 -0.12 7.64 -1.57
CA LEU A 19 -1.00 6.46 -1.73
C LEU A 19 -1.57 6.35 -3.14
N TRP A 20 -1.77 7.48 -3.83
CA TRP A 20 -2.24 7.50 -5.21
C TRP A 20 -1.21 6.94 -6.19
N THR A 21 0.06 7.36 -6.09
CA THR A 21 1.12 6.86 -6.98
C THR A 21 1.40 5.38 -6.73
N ILE A 22 1.35 4.95 -5.46
CA ILE A 22 1.46 3.53 -5.08
C ILE A 22 0.28 2.75 -5.67
N ALA A 23 -0.96 3.19 -5.45
CA ALA A 23 -2.15 2.51 -5.97
C ALA A 23 -2.09 2.32 -7.49
N ARG A 24 -1.71 3.38 -8.22
CA ARG A 24 -1.55 3.34 -9.67
C ARG A 24 -0.45 2.36 -10.11
N ARG A 25 0.70 2.33 -9.41
CA ARG A 25 1.81 1.41 -9.73
C ARG A 25 1.40 -0.06 -9.58
N PHE A 26 0.63 -0.38 -8.55
CA PHE A 26 0.22 -1.75 -8.24
C PHE A 26 -1.16 -2.12 -8.81
N ASN A 27 -1.72 -1.29 -9.69
CA ASN A 27 -3.03 -1.49 -10.29
C ASN A 27 -4.13 -1.80 -9.24
N THR A 28 -4.17 -1.00 -8.18
CA THR A 28 -5.16 -1.08 -7.09
C THR A 28 -5.74 0.31 -6.81
N THR A 29 -6.54 0.44 -5.75
CA THR A 29 -7.11 1.74 -5.34
C THR A 29 -6.55 2.21 -4.01
N VAL A 30 -6.51 3.52 -3.80
CA VAL A 30 -6.14 4.13 -2.51
C VAL A 30 -7.02 3.57 -1.38
N ARG A 31 -8.33 3.42 -1.64
CA ARG A 31 -9.27 2.84 -0.69
C ARG A 31 -8.89 1.41 -0.29
N ALA A 32 -8.51 0.57 -1.25
CA ALA A 32 -8.07 -0.80 -0.96
C ALA A 32 -6.77 -0.83 -0.13
N ILE A 33 -5.82 0.05 -0.43
CA ILE A 33 -4.61 0.22 0.39
C ILE A 33 -4.97 0.64 1.82
N MET A 34 -5.84 1.64 2.00
CA MET A 34 -6.21 2.11 3.33
C MET A 34 -6.94 1.04 4.16
N LEU A 35 -7.76 0.20 3.53
CA LEU A 35 -8.47 -0.90 4.21
C LEU A 35 -7.51 -1.92 4.84
N VAL A 36 -6.38 -2.22 4.19
CA VAL A 36 -5.40 -3.19 4.70
C VAL A 36 -4.29 -2.55 5.55
N ASN A 37 -4.32 -1.22 5.74
CA ASN A 37 -3.39 -0.48 6.60
C ASN A 37 -4.19 0.40 7.59
N PRO A 38 -4.87 -0.20 8.59
CA PRO A 38 -5.65 0.57 9.56
C PRO A 38 -4.75 1.58 10.30
N GLY A 39 -5.22 2.82 10.42
CA GLY A 39 -4.48 3.91 11.08
C GLY A 39 -3.43 4.60 10.21
N ILE A 40 -3.28 4.23 8.93
CA ILE A 40 -2.40 4.95 8.01
C ILE A 40 -2.87 6.40 7.82
N ASN A 41 -1.94 7.35 7.87
CA ASN A 41 -2.20 8.73 7.49
C ASN A 41 -1.70 8.99 6.06
N PRO A 42 -2.60 9.17 5.06
CA PRO A 42 -2.21 9.38 3.67
C PRO A 42 -1.41 10.67 3.44
N ASN A 43 -1.54 11.65 4.33
CA ASN A 43 -0.87 12.95 4.24
C ASN A 43 0.48 12.97 4.99
N ASN A 44 0.87 11.86 5.63
CA ASN A 44 2.09 11.78 6.43
C ASN A 44 2.79 10.42 6.25
N LEU A 45 3.08 10.07 5.00
CA LEU A 45 3.87 8.88 4.68
C LEU A 45 5.35 9.16 4.96
N ARG A 46 6.01 8.26 5.70
CA ARG A 46 7.44 8.37 6.01
C ARG A 46 8.26 7.51 5.07
N ILE A 47 9.38 8.04 4.57
CA ILE A 47 10.32 7.23 3.76
C ILE A 47 10.78 6.00 4.56
N GLY A 48 10.76 4.83 3.93
CA GLY A 48 11.06 3.55 4.56
C GLY A 48 9.89 2.92 5.33
N GLN A 49 8.77 3.63 5.53
CA GLN A 49 7.55 3.05 6.06
C GLN A 49 7.06 1.92 5.14
N ILE A 50 6.68 0.78 5.72
CA ILE A 50 6.09 -0.32 4.95
C ILE A 50 4.59 -0.09 4.83
N ILE A 51 4.10 -0.03 3.58
CA ILE A 51 2.68 -0.01 3.24
C ILE A 51 2.33 -1.35 2.61
N CYS A 52 1.29 -2.01 3.13
CA CYS A 52 0.77 -3.23 2.56
C CYS A 52 -0.15 -2.90 1.37
N VAL A 53 0.16 -3.42 0.19
CA VAL A 53 -0.55 -3.10 -1.04
C VAL A 53 -1.27 -4.34 -1.53
N PRO A 54 -2.62 -4.31 -1.68
CA PRO A 54 -3.38 -5.45 -2.19
C PRO A 54 -2.96 -5.80 -3.62
N GLN A 55 -2.62 -7.06 -3.85
CA GLN A 55 -2.53 -7.59 -5.20
C GLN A 55 -3.94 -8.01 -5.62
N PHE A 56 -4.57 -7.22 -6.49
CA PHE A 56 -5.72 -7.74 -7.21
C PHE A 56 -5.19 -8.76 -8.21
N PHE A 57 -5.56 -10.04 -8.06
CA PHE A 57 -5.42 -11.02 -9.13
C PHE A 57 -6.73 -10.97 -9.94
N PRO A 58 -6.85 -10.16 -11.01
CA PRO A 58 -8.00 -10.31 -11.89
C PRO A 58 -7.93 -11.71 -12.53
N GLY A 59 -8.81 -12.62 -12.11
CA GLY A 59 -9.00 -13.93 -12.76
C GLY A 59 -8.75 -15.20 -11.93
N ARG A 60 -8.73 -15.13 -10.59
CA ARG A 60 -8.90 -16.33 -9.74
C ARG A 60 -9.90 -16.08 -8.63
#